data_AF-A0A7J4PT01-F1
#
_entry.id   AF-A0A7J4PT01-F1
#
_cell.length_a   1.000
_cell.length_b   1.000
_cell.length_c   1.000
_cell.angle_alpha   90.00
_cell.angle_beta   90.00
_cell.angle_gamma   90.00
#
_symmetry.space_group_name_H-M   'P 1'
#
loop_
_entity.id
_entity.type
_entity.pdbx_description
1 polymer ?
#
loop_
_entity_poly.entity_id
_entity_poly.type
_entity_poly.pdbx_seq_one_letter_code
_entity_poly.pdbx_strand_id
1 'polypeptide(L)'
;MRTIKGRRRELMARWHPDACNDRPEELCKEMAQRINRAYEIVLSYCENYEYPFGGEELKRAGAGGAYERWWQERFGDDPLWGGTSNRRKG
;
A
#
# COMPACT_ATOMS: atom_id res chain seq x y z
N MET A 1 -1.32 -3.63 5.02
CA MET A 1 -1.23 -5.00 5.59
C MET A 1 -1.94 -5.16 6.95
N ARG A 2 -1.58 -4.40 8.00
CA ARG A 2 -2.15 -4.56 9.37
C ARG A 2 -3.69 -4.46 9.40
N THR A 3 -4.25 -3.46 8.72
CA THR A 3 -5.70 -3.23 8.64
C THR A 3 -6.43 -4.34 7.90
N ILE A 4 -5.86 -4.84 6.80
CA ILE A 4 -6.42 -5.93 5.98
C ILE A 4 -6.49 -7.23 6.80
N LYS A 5 -5.39 -7.55 7.51
CA LYS A 5 -5.32 -8.71 8.41
C LYS A 5 -6.28 -8.59 9.59
N GLY A 6 -6.38 -7.40 10.18
CA GLY A 6 -7.31 -7.10 11.27
C GLY A 6 -8.76 -7.31 10.85
N ARG A 7 -9.15 -6.72 9.71
CA ARG A 7 -10.52 -6.82 9.22
C ARG A 7 -10.92 -8.26 8.87
N ARG A 8 -10.01 -9.05 8.29
CA ARG A 8 -10.24 -10.49 8.06
C ARG A 8 -10.51 -11.22 9.37
N ARG A 9 -9.71 -10.98 10.42
CA ARG A 9 -9.89 -11.63 11.74
C ARG A 9 -11.26 -11.29 12.34
N GLU A 10 -11.66 -10.03 12.30
CA GLU A 10 -12.99 -9.60 12.78
C GLU A 10 -14.14 -10.29 12.04
N LEU A 11 -14.04 -10.39 10.70
CA LEU A 11 -15.06 -11.04 9.89
C LEU A 11 -15.09 -12.55 10.12
N MET A 12 -13.92 -13.19 10.23
CA MET A 12 -13.84 -14.62 10.54
C MET A 12 -14.41 -14.92 11.93
N ALA A 13 -14.16 -14.08 12.94
CA ALA A 13 -14.78 -14.28 14.26
C ALA A 13 -16.33 -14.25 14.21
N ARG A 14 -16.92 -13.56 13.22
CA ARG A 14 -18.38 -13.47 13.04
C ARG A 14 -18.98 -14.62 12.23
N TRP A 15 -18.25 -15.09 11.23
CA TRP A 15 -18.74 -16.02 10.21
C TRP A 15 -18.09 -17.40 10.27
N HIS A 16 -17.20 -17.67 11.23
CA HIS A 16 -16.63 -19.00 11.42
C HIS A 16 -17.75 -20.01 11.68
N PRO A 17 -17.68 -21.23 11.11
CA PRO A 17 -18.66 -22.29 11.37
C PRO A 17 -18.91 -22.52 12.86
N ASP A 18 -17.84 -22.57 13.67
CA ASP A 18 -17.91 -22.74 15.14
C ASP A 18 -18.63 -21.60 15.88
N ALA A 19 -18.74 -20.42 15.28
CA ALA A 19 -19.45 -19.26 15.84
C ALA A 19 -20.88 -19.13 15.28
N CYS A 20 -21.30 -20.06 14.41
CA CYS A 20 -22.55 -20.01 13.67
C CYS A 20 -23.70 -20.71 14.40
N ASN A 21 -23.97 -20.31 15.64
CA ASN A 21 -25.06 -20.92 16.43
C ASN A 21 -26.44 -20.36 16.06
N ASP A 22 -26.50 -19.09 15.65
CA ASP A 22 -27.76 -18.35 15.39
C ASP A 22 -28.06 -18.16 13.90
N ARG A 23 -27.31 -18.82 13.01
CA ARG A 23 -27.40 -18.67 11.55
C ARG A 23 -27.33 -20.04 10.87
N PRO A 24 -27.88 -20.19 9.65
CA PRO A 24 -27.70 -21.40 8.87
C PRO A 24 -26.20 -21.67 8.63
N GLU A 25 -25.75 -22.90 8.87
CA GLU A 25 -24.34 -23.30 8.70
C GLU A 25 -23.82 -22.99 7.29
N GLU A 26 -24.62 -23.28 6.27
CA GLU A 26 -24.29 -23.02 4.86
C GLU A 26 -24.02 -21.53 4.58
N LEU A 27 -24.78 -20.63 5.22
CA LEU A 27 -24.56 -19.19 5.09
C LEU A 27 -23.21 -18.79 5.70
N CYS A 28 -22.87 -19.30 6.88
CA CYS A 28 -21.58 -19.02 7.51
C CYS A 28 -20.41 -19.57 6.69
N LYS A 29 -20.56 -20.78 6.15
CA LYS A 29 -19.57 -21.40 5.26
C LYS A 29 -19.36 -20.59 3.99
N GLU A 30 -20.43 -20.17 3.31
CA GLU A 30 -20.36 -19.33 2.11
C GLU A 30 -19.63 -18.02 2.43
N MET A 31 -20.02 -17.35 3.52
CA MET A 31 -19.42 -16.08 3.91
C MET A 31 -17.94 -16.22 4.27
N ALA A 32 -17.56 -17.24 5.03
CA ALA A 32 -16.17 -17.52 5.38
C ALA A 32 -15.31 -17.77 4.14
N GLN A 33 -15.82 -18.53 3.17
CA GLN A 33 -15.16 -18.76 1.88
C GLN A 33 -14.96 -17.44 1.11
N ARG A 34 -15.99 -16.60 1.03
CA ARG A 34 -15.92 -15.29 0.36
C ARG A 34 -14.91 -14.36 1.04
N ILE A 35 -14.87 -14.34 2.36
CA ILE A 35 -13.92 -13.55 3.15
C ILE A 35 -12.48 -14.00 2.87
N ASN A 36 -12.21 -15.31 2.90
CA ASN A 36 -10.89 -15.84 2.61
C ASN A 36 -10.47 -15.52 1.17
N ARG A 37 -11.37 -15.70 0.19
CA ARG A 37 -11.09 -15.41 -1.21
C ARG A 37 -10.78 -13.93 -1.45
N ALA A 38 -11.56 -13.03 -0.87
CA ALA A 38 -11.32 -11.60 -0.97
C ALA A 38 -9.97 -11.21 -0.33
N TYR A 39 -9.65 -11.79 0.83
CA TYR A 39 -8.38 -11.57 1.49
C TYR A 39 -7.19 -12.02 0.63
N GLU A 40 -7.25 -13.21 0.02
CA GLU A 40 -6.21 -13.72 -0.88
C GLU A 40 -5.98 -12.78 -2.07
N ILE A 41 -7.05 -12.33 -2.73
CA ILE A 41 -6.96 -11.42 -3.90
C ILE A 41 -6.25 -10.13 -3.51
N VAL A 42 -6.69 -9.49 -2.42
CA VAL A 42 -6.13 -8.22 -1.97
C VAL A 42 -4.69 -8.40 -1.52
N LEU A 43 -4.38 -9.48 -0.82
CA LEU A 43 -3.02 -9.77 -0.36
C LEU A 43 -2.07 -9.99 -1.54
N SER A 44 -2.50 -10.82 -2.50
CA SER A 44 -1.74 -11.11 -3.72
C SER A 44 -1.48 -9.84 -4.53
N TYR A 45 -2.48 -8.97 -4.67
CA TYR A 45 -2.27 -7.67 -5.30
C TYR A 45 -1.23 -6.84 -4.55
N CYS A 46 -1.33 -6.70 -3.22
CA CYS A 46 -0.37 -5.93 -2.45
C CYS A 46 1.05 -6.50 -2.46
N GLU A 47 1.20 -7.82 -2.52
CA GLU A 47 2.50 -8.50 -2.48
C GLU A 47 3.19 -8.53 -3.84
N ASN A 48 2.42 -8.57 -4.93
CA ASN A 48 2.94 -8.70 -6.29
C ASN A 48 2.72 -7.44 -7.14
N TYR A 49 2.35 -6.31 -6.51
CA TYR A 49 2.20 -5.07 -7.25
C TYR A 49 3.57 -4.55 -7.71
N GLU A 50 3.81 -4.65 -9.01
CA GLU A 50 4.98 -4.05 -9.65
C GLU A 50 4.74 -2.56 -9.87
N TYR A 51 5.64 -1.73 -9.36
CA TYR A 51 5.59 -0.29 -9.58
C TYR A 51 6.13 0.02 -10.98
N PRO A 52 5.33 0.57 -11.89
CA PRO A 52 5.82 0.97 -13.19
C PRO A 52 6.65 2.26 -13.05
N PHE A 53 7.95 2.17 -13.27
CA PHE A 53 8.87 3.31 -13.29
C PHE A 53 9.09 3.88 -14.70
N GLY A 54 8.15 3.63 -15.62
CA GLY A 54 8.16 4.20 -16.97
C GLY A 54 8.06 5.72 -16.92
N GLY A 55 8.74 6.41 -17.84
CA GLY A 55 8.73 7.88 -17.89
C GLY A 55 7.33 8.47 -18.06
N GLU A 56 6.42 7.77 -18.72
CA GLU A 56 5.01 8.19 -18.82
C GLU A 56 4.23 7.93 -17.54
N GLU A 57 4.39 6.78 -16.89
CA GLU A 57 3.77 6.51 -15.58
C GLU A 57 4.22 7.48 -14.50
N LEU A 58 5.51 7.83 -14.45
CA LEU A 58 6.05 8.80 -13.51
C LEU A 58 5.50 10.22 -13.75
N LYS A 59 5.25 10.60 -15.01
CA LYS A 59 4.55 11.84 -15.35
C LYS A 59 3.09 11.79 -14.94
N ARG A 60 2.39 10.70 -15.22
CA ARG A 60 0.98 10.47 -14.84
C ARG A 60 0.78 10.51 -13.31
N ALA A 61 1.69 9.90 -12.57
CA ALA A 61 1.68 9.89 -11.10
C ALA A 61 2.02 11.26 -10.49
N GLY A 62 2.29 12.30 -11.30
CA GLY A 62 2.70 13.62 -10.83
C GLY A 62 4.08 13.64 -10.18
N ALA A 63 4.81 12.52 -10.24
CA ALA A 63 6.09 12.34 -9.57
C ALA A 63 7.20 13.18 -10.23
N GLY A 64 7.16 13.38 -11.55
CA GLY A 64 8.23 14.08 -12.27
C GLY A 64 8.53 15.49 -11.72
N GLY A 65 7.53 16.37 -11.63
CA GLY A 65 7.75 17.75 -11.15
C GLY A 65 7.70 17.91 -9.63
N ALA A 66 6.97 17.04 -8.92
CA ALA A 66 6.86 17.12 -7.47
C ALA A 66 8.10 16.56 -6.76
N TYR A 67 8.70 15.49 -7.31
CA TYR A 67 9.94 14.93 -6.79
C TYR A 67 11.10 15.91 -6.91
N GLU A 68 11.26 16.56 -8.06
CA GLU A 68 12.32 17.54 -8.30
C GLU A 68 12.26 18.69 -7.28
N ARG A 69 11.06 19.24 -7.04
CA ARG A 69 10.84 20.29 -6.03
C ARG A 69 11.11 19.80 -4.61
N TRP A 70 10.56 18.63 -4.25
CA TRP A 70 10.79 18.03 -2.93
C TRP A 70 12.28 17.78 -2.68
N TRP A 71 13.01 17.30 -3.70
CA TRP A 71 14.43 17.04 -3.60
C TRP A 71 15.21 18.35 -3.39
N GLN A 72 14.90 19.38 -4.19
CA GLN A 72 15.56 20.68 -4.09
C GLN A 72 15.30 21.37 -2.75
N GLU A 73 14.06 21.35 -2.24
CA GLU A 73 13.71 21.93 -0.93
C GLU A 73 14.45 21.27 0.24
N ARG A 74 14.85 19.99 0.09
CA ARG A 74 15.43 19.20 1.18
C ARG A 74 16.94 19.06 1.09
N PHE A 75 17.48 19.07 -0.13
CA PHE A 75 18.87 18.73 -0.40
C PHE A 75 19.57 19.71 -1.36
N GLY A 76 18.87 20.70 -1.90
CA GLY A 76 19.43 21.65 -2.88
C GLY A 76 20.54 22.52 -2.30
N ASP A 77 20.45 22.89 -1.02
CA ASP A 77 21.49 23.67 -0.32
C ASP A 77 22.48 22.79 0.47
N ASP A 78 22.34 21.46 0.40
CA ASP A 78 23.20 20.55 1.14
C ASP A 78 24.64 20.58 0.55
N PRO A 79 25.70 20.81 1.34
CA PRO A 79 27.06 20.91 0.82
C PRO A 79 27.60 19.64 0.15
N LEU A 80 27.01 18.48 0.45
CA LEU A 80 27.38 17.18 -0.09
C LEU A 80 26.56 16.86 -1.35
N TRP A 81 25.27 17.20 -1.36
CA TRP A 81 24.31 16.78 -2.39
C TRP A 81 23.85 17.89 -3.35
N GLY A 82 23.84 19.15 -2.91
CA GLY A 82 23.36 20.33 -3.65
C GLY A 82 24.29 20.85 -4.75
N GLY A 83 25.40 20.15 -5.00
CA GLY A 83 26.44 20.59 -5.91
C GLY A 83 27.31 21.67 -5.28
N THR A 84 28.63 21.44 -5.28
CA THR A 84 29.61 22.37 -4.73
C THR A 84 29.73 23.62 -5.60
N SER A 85 28.76 24.52 -5.58
CA SER A 85 28.83 25.82 -6.26
C SER A 85 29.08 27.00 -5.32
N ASN A 86 28.84 26.84 -4.01
CA ASN A 86 29.00 27.95 -3.05
C ASN A 86 30.29 27.93 -2.21
N ARG A 87 31.31 27.15 -2.59
CA ARG A 87 32.63 27.21 -1.94
C ARG A 87 33.51 28.25 -2.63
N ARG A 88 33.13 29.54 -2.53
CA ARG A 88 33.98 30.74 -2.62
C ARG A 88 33.10 31.99 -2.66
N LYS A 89 32.91 32.65 -1.52
CA LYS A 89 32.93 34.10 -1.36
C LYS A 89 32.93 34.42 0.14
N GLY A 90 34.06 34.92 0.62
CA GLY A 90 34.36 35.23 2.02
C GLY A 90 35.81 34.91 2.30
#